data_AF-A0A937ZFR5-F1
#
_entry.id   AF-A0A937ZFR5-F1
#
_cell.length_a   1.000
_cell.length_b   1.000
_cell.length_c   1.000
_cell.angle_alpha   90.00
_cell.angle_beta   90.00
_cell.angle_gamma   90.00
#
_symmetry.space_group_name_H-M   'P 1'
#
loop_
_entity.id
_entity.type
_entity.pdbx_description
1 polymer ?
#
loop_
_entity_poly.entity_id
_entity_poly.type
_entity_poly.pdbx_seq_one_letter_code
_entity_poly.pdbx_strand_id
1 'polypeptide(L)'
;MRPGAIDLVQGNGDCDVAARALMLVLQQAGYGAVQVNLVSPSSGHVAVIATLPDGKAAYLDPFFGLTARSAEGPMALEEAKRRVLAGEDEASIFVSLVSRPLPDFYRAFGKAVFARQNQPLLMEAEVVLKGEPLRLGKTDGESDDVSTDAGRHGLTPFWHYIGNRHDRAWVRALTVRQPTRIVMRLVRAPSAKFVTSDRPARIVGNDLIYDLAAGETLRFVDGKAGYDWLRGVSYIGVDMIEFLPL
;
A
#
# COMPACT_ATOMS: atom_id res chain seq x y z
N MET A 1 -1.29 -18.27 9.25
CA MET A 1 -2.72 -18.07 8.91
C MET A 1 -3.01 -18.84 7.64
N ARG A 2 -4.13 -19.59 7.57
CA ARG A 2 -4.58 -20.16 6.29
C ARG A 2 -5.10 -18.99 5.43
N PRO A 3 -4.64 -18.80 4.18
CA PRO A 3 -5.25 -17.84 3.28
C PRO A 3 -6.65 -18.36 2.94
N GLY A 4 -7.68 -17.74 3.50
CA GLY A 4 -9.02 -18.33 3.44
C GLY A 4 -10.05 -17.59 4.29
N ALA A 5 -10.17 -16.29 4.07
CA ALA A 5 -11.43 -15.58 4.27
C ALA A 5 -11.58 -14.66 3.06
N ILE A 6 -12.46 -15.04 2.14
CA ILE A 6 -12.81 -14.20 1.00
C ILE A 6 -14.00 -13.37 1.46
N ASP A 7 -13.83 -12.05 1.52
CA ASP A 7 -14.95 -11.15 1.73
C ASP A 7 -15.67 -10.97 0.38
N LEU A 8 -16.42 -11.99 -0.04
CA LEU A 8 -17.23 -11.98 -1.29
C LEU A 8 -18.56 -11.26 -1.12
N VAL A 9 -18.87 -10.76 0.07
CA VAL A 9 -20.23 -10.28 0.41
C VAL A 9 -20.50 -8.88 -0.17
N GLN A 10 -19.48 -8.15 -0.62
CA GLN A 10 -19.66 -6.87 -1.28
C GLN A 10 -19.31 -6.97 -2.77
N GLY A 11 -20.33 -6.93 -3.63
CA GLY A 11 -20.23 -6.93 -5.10
C GLY A 11 -19.53 -5.72 -5.73
N ASN A 12 -18.86 -4.88 -4.93
CA ASN A 12 -17.94 -3.84 -5.37
C ASN A 12 -16.51 -4.37 -5.18
N GLY A 13 -16.03 -5.19 -6.11
CA GLY A 13 -14.79 -5.94 -5.94
C GLY A 13 -13.55 -5.05 -6.06
N ASP A 14 -12.97 -4.67 -4.92
CA ASP A 14 -11.62 -4.10 -4.86
C ASP A 14 -10.59 -5.05 -5.52
N CYS A 15 -9.46 -4.50 -5.98
CA CYS A 15 -8.35 -5.25 -6.61
C CYS A 15 -7.89 -6.49 -5.80
N ASP A 16 -8.02 -6.43 -4.48
CA ASP A 16 -7.71 -7.53 -3.57
C ASP A 16 -8.63 -8.74 -3.74
N VAL A 17 -9.94 -8.51 -3.95
CA VAL A 17 -10.93 -9.60 -4.16
C VAL A 17 -10.65 -10.31 -5.48
N ALA A 18 -10.40 -9.55 -6.55
CA ALA A 18 -10.07 -10.11 -7.87
C ALA A 18 -8.79 -10.97 -7.82
N ALA A 19 -7.74 -10.48 -7.14
CA ALA A 19 -6.49 -11.22 -6.98
C ALA A 19 -6.70 -12.53 -6.20
N ARG A 20 -7.41 -12.48 -5.07
CA ARG A 20 -7.70 -13.68 -4.26
C ARG A 20 -8.55 -14.70 -5.00
N ALA A 21 -9.54 -14.26 -5.78
CA ALA A 21 -10.37 -15.14 -6.60
C ALA A 21 -9.54 -15.85 -7.68
N LEU A 22 -8.68 -15.12 -8.38
CA LEU A 22 -7.77 -15.72 -9.37
C LEU A 22 -6.79 -16.72 -8.72
N MET A 23 -6.23 -16.38 -7.56
CA MET A 23 -5.36 -17.31 -6.83
C MET A 23 -6.06 -18.63 -6.51
N LEU A 24 -7.31 -18.58 -6.04
CA LEU A 24 -8.09 -19.78 -5.74
C LEU A 24 -8.25 -20.67 -6.99
N VAL A 25 -8.63 -20.07 -8.12
CA VAL A 25 -8.82 -20.79 -9.39
C VAL A 25 -7.51 -21.42 -9.88
N LEU A 26 -6.41 -20.67 -9.84
CA LEU A 26 -5.09 -21.18 -10.25
C LEU A 26 -4.63 -22.34 -9.36
N GLN A 27 -4.81 -22.22 -8.04
CA GLN A 27 -4.45 -23.28 -7.09
C GLN A 27 -5.29 -24.54 -7.28
N GLN A 28 -6.59 -24.40 -7.56
CA GLN A 28 -7.46 -25.55 -7.90
C GLN A 28 -7.03 -26.23 -9.20
N ALA A 29 -6.46 -25.48 -10.15
CA ALA A 29 -5.91 -26.00 -11.39
C ALA A 29 -4.46 -26.54 -11.25
N GLY A 30 -3.89 -26.57 -10.04
CA GLY A 30 -2.56 -27.13 -9.77
C GLY A 30 -1.40 -26.16 -9.97
N TYR A 31 -1.66 -24.88 -10.17
CA TYR A 31 -0.61 -23.85 -10.30
C TYR A 31 -0.24 -23.28 -8.93
N GLY A 32 1.04 -22.95 -8.75
CA GLY A 32 1.44 -22.06 -7.66
C GLY A 32 0.88 -20.67 -7.92
N ALA A 33 0.31 -20.01 -6.91
CA ALA A 33 -0.17 -18.64 -7.04
C ALA A 33 0.02 -17.87 -5.73
N VAL A 34 0.56 -16.66 -5.84
CA VAL A 34 0.76 -15.75 -4.71
C VAL A 34 0.31 -14.34 -5.07
N GLN A 35 -0.35 -13.68 -4.12
CA GLN A 35 -0.70 -12.26 -4.24
C GLN A 35 0.57 -11.42 -4.22
N VAL A 36 0.60 -10.39 -5.04
CA VAL A 36 1.62 -9.34 -4.99
C VAL A 36 0.93 -8.00 -4.73
N ASN A 37 1.37 -7.33 -3.68
CA ASN A 37 0.93 -5.98 -3.34
C ASN A 37 1.86 -5.00 -4.04
N LEU A 38 1.28 -4.07 -4.79
CA LEU A 38 2.03 -3.06 -5.53
C LEU A 38 1.62 -1.67 -5.06
N VAL A 39 2.57 -0.75 -5.10
CA VAL A 39 2.40 0.62 -4.66
C VAL A 39 3.15 1.52 -5.60
N SER A 40 2.43 2.42 -6.27
CA SER A 40 2.99 3.52 -7.05
C SER A 40 2.84 4.83 -6.28
N PRO A 41 3.45 5.94 -6.74
CA PRO A 41 3.24 7.24 -6.13
C PRO A 41 1.79 7.72 -6.14
N SER A 42 0.94 7.21 -7.04
CA SER A 42 -0.44 7.68 -7.19
C SER A 42 -1.49 6.73 -6.62
N SER A 43 -1.17 5.44 -6.44
CA SER A 43 -2.16 4.44 -6.01
C SER A 43 -1.48 3.17 -5.52
N GLY A 44 -2.18 2.38 -4.70
CA GLY A 44 -1.81 1.00 -4.44
C GLY A 44 -2.72 0.03 -5.19
N HIS A 45 -2.16 -1.13 -5.52
CA HIS A 45 -2.81 -2.13 -6.34
C HIS A 45 -2.44 -3.54 -5.85
N VAL A 46 -3.20 -4.53 -6.31
CA VAL A 46 -2.97 -5.93 -6.00
C VAL A 46 -3.11 -6.75 -7.28
N ALA A 47 -2.17 -7.68 -7.47
CA ALA A 47 -2.16 -8.62 -8.59
C ALA A 47 -1.68 -10.00 -8.13
N VAL A 48 -1.43 -10.90 -9.07
CA VAL A 48 -1.05 -12.30 -8.82
C VAL A 48 0.22 -12.66 -9.58
N ILE A 49 1.12 -13.38 -8.93
CA ILE A 49 2.21 -14.10 -9.59
C ILE A 49 1.85 -15.59 -9.60
N ALA A 50 1.71 -16.15 -10.79
CA ALA A 50 1.47 -17.57 -11.01
C ALA A 50 2.78 -18.29 -11.32
N THR A 51 2.99 -19.48 -10.76
CA THR A 51 4.06 -20.40 -11.14
C THR A 51 3.51 -21.40 -12.14
N LEU A 52 4.02 -21.34 -13.36
CA LEU A 52 3.67 -22.22 -14.48
C LEU A 52 4.28 -23.62 -14.30
N PRO A 53 3.80 -24.65 -15.05
CA PRO A 53 4.30 -26.02 -14.93
C PRO A 53 5.79 -26.18 -15.26
N ASP A 54 6.34 -25.29 -16.09
CA ASP A 54 7.77 -25.23 -16.42
C ASP A 54 8.60 -24.49 -15.35
N GLY A 55 7.98 -24.10 -14.23
CA GLY A 55 8.60 -23.36 -13.13
C GLY A 55 8.72 -21.86 -13.36
N LYS A 56 8.33 -21.34 -14.53
CA LYS A 56 8.40 -19.89 -14.80
C LYS A 56 7.31 -19.13 -14.05
N ALA A 57 7.58 -17.87 -13.77
CA ALA A 57 6.61 -16.96 -13.15
C ALA A 57 5.88 -16.14 -14.22
N ALA A 58 4.57 -16.01 -14.07
CA ALA A 58 3.71 -15.15 -14.88
C ALA A 58 3.03 -14.10 -14.00
N TYR A 59 3.15 -12.82 -14.35
CA TYR A 59 2.42 -11.74 -13.70
C TYR A 59 1.03 -11.57 -14.31
N LEU A 60 0.00 -11.67 -13.48
CA LEU A 60 -1.41 -11.62 -13.86
C LEU A 60 -2.15 -10.59 -13.01
N ASP A 61 -2.86 -9.67 -13.64
CA ASP A 61 -3.71 -8.69 -12.98
C ASP A 61 -5.18 -8.93 -13.37
N PRO A 62 -5.95 -9.63 -12.51
CA PRO A 62 -7.35 -9.93 -12.79
C PRO A 62 -8.27 -8.71 -12.66
N PHE A 63 -7.86 -7.66 -11.95
CA PHE A 63 -8.69 -6.47 -11.75
C PHE A 63 -8.72 -5.60 -13.00
N PHE A 64 -7.55 -5.32 -13.58
CA PHE A 64 -7.46 -4.59 -14.84
C PHE A 64 -7.51 -5.50 -16.07
N GLY A 65 -7.44 -6.82 -15.89
CA GLY A 65 -7.37 -7.79 -16.99
C GLY A 65 -6.10 -7.64 -17.80
N LEU A 66 -4.94 -7.53 -17.13
CA LEU A 66 -3.63 -7.35 -17.74
C LEU A 66 -2.70 -8.51 -17.41
N THR A 67 -1.71 -8.73 -18.26
CA THR A 67 -0.56 -9.62 -18.00
C THR A 67 0.71 -8.94 -18.46
N ALA A 68 1.84 -9.24 -17.83
CA ALA A 68 3.15 -8.90 -18.41
C ALA A 68 3.52 -9.97 -19.45
N ARG A 69 4.03 -9.57 -20.61
CA ARG A 69 4.35 -10.48 -21.72
C ARG A 69 5.64 -10.08 -22.45
N SER A 70 6.41 -11.08 -22.87
CA SER A 70 7.54 -10.97 -23.79
C SER A 70 7.21 -11.65 -25.13
N ALA A 71 8.12 -11.57 -26.10
CA ALA A 71 8.02 -12.35 -27.35
C ALA A 71 7.91 -13.86 -27.10
N GLU A 72 8.46 -14.37 -26.00
CA GLU A 72 8.55 -15.79 -25.64
C GLU A 72 7.36 -16.28 -24.79
N GLY A 73 6.47 -15.38 -24.36
CA GLY A 73 5.29 -15.72 -23.56
C GLY A 73 5.11 -14.85 -22.32
N PRO A 74 4.38 -15.35 -21.30
CA PRO A 74 4.17 -14.63 -20.05
C PRO A 74 5.49 -14.27 -19.36
N MET A 75 5.52 -13.10 -18.73
CA MET A 75 6.71 -12.52 -18.13
C MET A 75 6.56 -12.38 -16.61
N ALA A 76 7.66 -12.56 -15.89
CA ALA A 76 7.74 -12.29 -14.46
C ALA A 76 7.63 -10.79 -14.15
N LEU A 77 7.13 -10.45 -12.97
CA LEU A 77 6.94 -9.06 -12.54
C LEU A 77 8.26 -8.28 -12.46
N GLU A 78 9.31 -8.92 -11.94
CA GLU A 78 10.63 -8.34 -11.80
C GLU A 78 11.25 -7.99 -13.16
N GLU A 79 11.03 -8.85 -14.16
CA GLU A 79 11.48 -8.61 -15.53
C GLU A 79 10.70 -7.48 -16.19
N ALA A 80 9.38 -7.42 -15.98
CA ALA A 80 8.54 -6.33 -16.45
C ALA A 80 9.03 -4.98 -15.89
N LYS A 81 9.31 -4.91 -14.57
CA LYS A 81 9.86 -3.69 -13.95
C LYS A 81 11.22 -3.31 -14.53
N ARG A 82 12.11 -4.29 -14.73
CA ARG A 82 13.44 -4.05 -15.32
C ARG A 82 13.35 -3.40 -16.70
N ARG A 83 12.43 -3.87 -17.54
CA ARG A 83 12.21 -3.35 -18.89
C ARG A 83 11.62 -1.95 -18.92
N VAL A 84 10.62 -1.67 -18.08
CA VAL A 84 10.09 -0.31 -17.91
C VAL A 84 11.20 0.65 -17.47
N LEU A 85 12.03 0.25 -16.50
CA LEU A 85 13.18 1.04 -16.06
C LEU A 85 14.27 1.22 -17.14
N ALA A 86 14.33 0.32 -18.13
CA ALA A 86 15.20 0.44 -19.30
C ALA A 86 14.61 1.34 -20.40
N GLY A 87 13.40 1.89 -20.20
CA GLY A 87 12.73 2.78 -21.15
C GLY A 87 11.91 2.07 -22.22
N GLU A 88 11.65 0.76 -22.09
CA GLU A 88 10.70 0.05 -22.95
C GLU A 88 9.27 0.51 -22.63
N ASP A 89 8.46 0.75 -23.68
CA ASP A 89 7.10 1.27 -23.57
C ASP A 89 6.21 0.33 -22.75
N GLU A 90 5.53 0.87 -21.73
CA GLU A 90 4.72 0.06 -20.81
C GLU A 90 3.56 -0.64 -21.52
N ALA A 91 3.02 -0.06 -22.59
CA ALA A 91 1.96 -0.68 -23.39
C ALA A 91 2.44 -1.91 -24.20
N SER A 92 3.76 -2.00 -24.46
CA SER A 92 4.36 -3.19 -25.08
C SER A 92 4.60 -4.33 -24.07
N ILE A 93 4.76 -3.99 -22.79
CA ILE A 93 5.03 -4.95 -21.69
C ILE A 93 3.73 -5.46 -21.08
N PHE A 94 2.78 -4.57 -20.79
CA PHE A 94 1.51 -4.87 -20.13
C PHE A 94 0.39 -4.99 -21.15
N VAL A 95 0.06 -6.23 -21.49
CA VAL A 95 -0.93 -6.54 -22.52
C VAL A 95 -2.29 -6.77 -21.87
N SER A 96 -3.32 -6.11 -22.41
CA SER A 96 -4.71 -6.30 -21.96
C SER A 96 -5.32 -7.57 -22.56
N LEU A 97 -5.90 -8.39 -21.69
CA LEU A 97 -6.69 -9.58 -22.04
C LEU A 97 -8.16 -9.26 -22.33
N VAL A 98 -8.60 -8.04 -22.01
CA VAL A 98 -10.00 -7.59 -22.10
C VAL A 98 -10.15 -6.32 -22.94
N SER A 99 -9.14 -5.98 -23.75
CA SER A 99 -9.12 -4.83 -24.66
C SER A 99 -9.45 -3.50 -23.99
N ARG A 100 -8.78 -3.18 -22.88
CA ARG A 100 -8.91 -1.89 -22.16
C ARG A 100 -7.64 -1.04 -22.30
N PRO A 101 -7.74 0.30 -22.23
CA PRO A 101 -6.57 1.17 -22.16
C PRO A 101 -5.68 0.83 -20.97
N LEU A 102 -4.38 1.07 -21.11
CA LEU A 102 -3.44 0.87 -20.01
C LEU A 102 -3.73 1.86 -18.87
N PRO A 103 -4.03 1.37 -17.64
CA PRO A 103 -4.31 2.22 -16.49
C PRO A 103 -3.10 3.08 -16.09
N ASP A 104 -3.34 4.25 -15.49
CA ASP A 104 -2.30 5.17 -15.05
C ASP A 104 -1.31 4.54 -14.06
N PHE A 105 -1.76 3.59 -13.25
CA PHE A 105 -0.89 2.79 -12.37
C PHE A 105 0.27 2.17 -13.17
N TYR A 106 -0.02 1.58 -14.33
CA TYR A 106 0.96 0.91 -15.18
C TYR A 106 1.80 1.88 -16.00
N ARG A 107 1.28 3.07 -16.33
CA ARG A 107 2.09 4.16 -16.91
C ARG A 107 3.14 4.70 -15.93
N ALA A 108 2.94 4.49 -14.63
CA ALA A 108 3.90 4.85 -13.58
C ALA A 108 4.64 3.62 -13.02
N PHE A 109 4.62 2.48 -13.72
CA PHE A 109 5.06 1.20 -13.16
C PHE A 109 6.54 1.17 -12.77
N GLY A 110 7.40 1.94 -13.47
CA GLY A 110 8.82 2.04 -13.12
C GLY A 110 9.06 2.56 -11.69
N LYS A 111 8.12 3.36 -11.15
CA LYS A 111 8.16 3.89 -9.78
C LYS A 111 7.46 2.98 -8.77
N ALA A 112 6.83 1.89 -9.21
CA ALA A 112 6.09 1.02 -8.32
C ALA A 112 7.04 0.16 -7.47
N VAL A 113 6.81 0.10 -6.16
CA VAL A 113 7.40 -0.89 -5.26
C VAL A 113 6.41 -2.03 -5.05
N PHE A 114 6.91 -3.24 -4.83
CA PHE A 114 6.04 -4.40 -4.65
C PHE A 114 6.63 -5.43 -3.68
N ALA A 115 5.74 -6.18 -3.03
CA ALA A 115 6.10 -7.30 -2.16
C ALA A 115 5.06 -8.41 -2.32
N ARG A 116 5.49 -9.67 -2.19
CA ARG A 116 4.58 -10.81 -2.18
C ARG A 116 3.75 -10.82 -0.90
N GLN A 117 2.65 -11.56 -0.90
CA GLN A 117 1.82 -11.76 0.29
C GLN A 117 2.68 -12.16 1.50
N ASN A 118 2.36 -11.60 2.68
CA ASN A 118 3.07 -11.79 3.93
C ASN A 118 4.53 -11.27 3.96
N GLN A 119 5.05 -10.71 2.87
CA GLN A 119 6.34 -10.04 2.86
C GLN A 119 6.17 -8.54 3.17
N PRO A 120 7.08 -7.94 3.96
CA PRO A 120 7.01 -6.53 4.24
C PRO A 120 7.18 -5.71 2.96
N LEU A 121 6.27 -4.76 2.74
CA LEU A 121 6.44 -3.72 1.72
C LEU A 121 6.85 -2.43 2.40
N LEU A 122 8.10 -2.01 2.18
CA LEU A 122 8.62 -0.76 2.69
C LEU A 122 8.18 0.39 1.78
N MET A 123 7.49 1.37 2.36
CA MET A 123 7.11 2.62 1.73
C MET A 123 7.84 3.75 2.46
N GLU A 124 8.87 4.28 1.82
CA GLU A 124 9.67 5.36 2.40
C GLU A 124 9.16 6.71 1.92
N ALA A 125 9.05 7.64 2.85
CA ALA A 125 8.76 9.03 2.57
C ALA A 125 9.68 9.93 3.41
N GLU A 126 9.94 11.10 2.88
CA GLU A 126 10.76 12.11 3.53
C GLU A 126 9.99 13.41 3.63
N VAL A 127 10.00 14.04 4.80
CA VAL A 127 9.37 15.33 5.03
C VAL A 127 10.43 16.40 5.20
N VAL A 128 10.28 17.46 4.39
CA VAL A 128 11.13 18.65 4.42
C VAL A 128 10.25 19.86 4.68
N LEU A 129 10.34 20.39 5.90
CA LEU A 129 9.65 21.63 6.25
C LEU A 129 10.50 22.82 5.81
N LYS A 130 9.85 23.87 5.30
CA LYS A 130 10.52 25.13 4.90
C LYS A 130 10.36 26.19 6.00
N GLY A 131 10.55 25.80 7.25
CA GLY A 131 10.34 26.65 8.43
C GLY A 131 8.88 26.85 8.85
N GLU A 132 7.91 26.43 8.03
CA GLU A 132 6.49 26.50 8.35
C GLU A 132 5.91 25.11 8.68
N PRO A 133 4.88 25.05 9.54
CA PRO A 133 4.08 23.84 9.73
C PRO A 133 3.51 23.31 8.41
N LEU A 134 3.53 21.99 8.24
CA LEU A 134 2.79 21.32 7.19
C LEU A 134 1.57 20.62 7.79
N ARG A 135 0.39 20.90 7.26
CA ARG A 135 -0.86 20.19 7.59
C ARG A 135 -1.36 19.45 6.37
N LEU A 136 -1.75 18.19 6.57
CA LEU A 136 -2.41 17.33 5.59
C LEU A 136 -3.78 16.96 6.13
N GLY A 137 -4.83 17.14 5.32
CA GLY A 137 -6.22 16.87 5.71
C GLY A 137 -6.83 17.89 6.69
N LYS A 138 -8.04 17.58 7.16
CA LYS A 138 -8.91 18.44 7.98
C LYS A 138 -9.38 17.72 9.24
N THR A 139 -10.21 18.35 10.05
CA THR A 139 -10.76 17.73 11.28
C THR A 139 -12.28 17.66 11.19
N ASP A 140 -12.77 16.91 10.22
CA ASP A 140 -14.20 16.72 9.93
C ASP A 140 -14.64 15.25 10.06
N GLY A 141 -13.72 14.34 10.41
CA GLY A 141 -13.97 12.91 10.52
C GLY A 141 -13.85 12.13 9.20
N GLU A 142 -13.46 12.80 8.12
CA GLU A 142 -13.12 12.19 6.84
C GLU A 142 -11.60 12.01 6.72
N SER A 143 -11.15 11.02 5.93
CA SER A 143 -9.72 10.69 5.78
C SER A 143 -9.20 10.82 4.34
N ASP A 144 -10.08 11.04 3.37
CA ASP A 144 -9.72 11.00 1.95
C ASP A 144 -8.89 12.22 1.52
N ASP A 145 -9.05 13.33 2.23
CA ASP A 145 -8.27 14.56 2.03
C ASP A 145 -6.82 14.39 2.51
N VAL A 146 -6.55 13.64 3.59
CA VAL A 146 -5.19 13.27 4.01
C VAL A 146 -4.47 12.53 2.89
N SER A 147 -5.12 11.55 2.26
CA SER A 147 -4.51 10.81 1.14
C SER A 147 -4.18 11.74 -0.02
N THR A 148 -5.08 12.67 -0.34
CA THR A 148 -4.91 13.65 -1.42
C THR A 148 -3.75 14.61 -1.14
N ASP A 149 -3.72 15.21 0.05
CA ASP A 149 -2.70 16.17 0.43
C ASP A 149 -1.34 15.49 0.60
N ALA A 150 -1.28 14.31 1.22
CA ALA A 150 -0.06 13.52 1.34
C ALA A 150 0.57 13.28 -0.04
N GLY A 151 -0.25 12.91 -1.04
CA GLY A 151 0.21 12.75 -2.43
C GLY A 151 0.86 14.01 -3.02
N ARG A 152 0.31 15.20 -2.77
CA ARG A 152 0.88 16.48 -3.21
C ARG A 152 2.24 16.79 -2.56
N HIS A 153 2.48 16.23 -1.38
CA HIS A 153 3.71 16.41 -0.60
C HIS A 153 4.70 15.24 -0.73
N GLY A 154 4.49 14.32 -1.67
CA GLY A 154 5.38 13.16 -1.87
C GLY A 154 5.25 12.08 -0.80
N LEU A 155 4.26 12.19 0.08
CA LEU A 155 3.88 11.19 1.07
C LEU A 155 2.89 10.23 0.42
N THR A 156 3.43 9.26 -0.29
CA THR A 156 2.62 8.33 -1.11
C THR A 156 2.82 6.90 -0.62
N PRO A 157 1.81 6.04 -0.80
CA PRO A 157 0.40 6.17 -0.42
C PRO A 157 0.13 5.70 1.03
N PHE A 158 -1.13 5.82 1.47
CA PHE A 158 -1.69 5.23 2.71
C PHE A 158 -1.32 5.87 4.04
N TRP A 159 -1.22 7.19 4.08
CA TRP A 159 -1.05 7.95 5.33
C TRP A 159 -2.38 8.27 6.04
N HIS A 160 -3.51 8.04 5.37
CA HIS A 160 -4.87 8.35 5.86
C HIS A 160 -5.45 7.33 6.86
N TYR A 161 -4.66 6.35 7.31
CA TYR A 161 -5.10 5.43 8.36
C TYR A 161 -3.91 4.87 9.16
N ILE A 162 -4.20 4.31 10.33
CA ILE A 162 -3.30 3.49 11.14
C ILE A 162 -3.95 2.11 11.36
N GLY A 163 -3.16 1.05 11.28
CA GLY A 163 -3.61 -0.32 11.54
C GLY A 163 -3.58 -1.22 10.32
N ASN A 164 -4.22 -2.38 10.38
CA ASN A 164 -4.17 -3.39 9.32
C ASN A 164 -5.39 -3.24 8.41
N ARG A 165 -5.22 -2.75 7.19
CA ARG A 165 -6.26 -2.76 6.15
C ARG A 165 -5.82 -3.73 5.04
N HIS A 166 -6.69 -4.67 4.69
CA HIS A 166 -6.54 -5.59 3.53
C HIS A 166 -5.42 -6.68 3.60
N ASP A 167 -5.06 -7.20 4.78
CA ASP A 167 -4.04 -8.28 4.92
C ASP A 167 -2.67 -7.90 4.33
N ARG A 168 -2.24 -6.67 4.62
CA ARG A 168 -1.01 -6.10 4.04
C ARG A 168 0.06 -5.95 5.11
N ALA A 169 1.22 -6.58 4.88
CA ALA A 169 2.42 -6.40 5.70
C ALA A 169 3.12 -5.09 5.35
N TRP A 170 2.44 -3.96 5.48
CA TRP A 170 3.04 -2.66 5.17
C TRP A 170 3.98 -2.19 6.25
N VAL A 171 5.09 -1.61 5.81
CA VAL A 171 6.01 -0.85 6.63
C VAL A 171 6.07 0.57 6.04
N ARG A 172 5.35 1.51 6.64
CA ARG A 172 5.45 2.92 6.27
C ARG A 172 6.56 3.57 7.07
N ALA A 173 7.56 4.10 6.39
CA ALA A 173 8.73 4.74 6.99
C ALA A 173 8.76 6.22 6.63
N LEU A 174 8.82 7.06 7.65
CA LEU A 174 8.81 8.51 7.52
C LEU A 174 10.09 9.09 8.11
N THR A 175 10.93 9.69 7.27
CA THR A 175 12.17 10.36 7.71
C THR A 175 11.98 11.88 7.73
N VAL A 176 12.46 12.54 8.78
CA VAL A 176 12.44 14.02 8.88
C VAL A 176 13.84 14.59 8.73
N ARG A 177 13.99 15.69 7.96
CA ARG A 177 15.30 16.35 7.79
C ARG A 177 15.69 17.32 8.90
N GLN A 178 14.73 17.69 9.75
CA GLN A 178 14.91 18.63 10.85
C GLN A 178 14.14 18.14 12.07
N PRO A 179 14.44 18.65 13.28
CA PRO A 179 13.62 18.36 14.46
C PRO A 179 12.16 18.70 14.17
N THR A 180 11.29 17.69 14.32
CA THR A 180 9.89 17.77 13.88
C THR A 180 9.00 17.02 14.86
N ARG A 181 7.92 17.67 15.28
CA ARG A 181 6.78 17.03 15.95
C ARG A 181 5.76 16.63 14.91
N ILE A 182 5.38 15.36 14.94
CA ILE A 182 4.31 14.80 14.11
C ILE A 182 3.10 14.60 15.01
N VAL A 183 1.96 15.17 14.62
CA VAL A 183 0.67 14.96 15.26
C VAL A 183 -0.25 14.28 14.25
N MET A 184 -0.66 13.04 14.53
CA MET A 184 -1.67 12.35 13.73
C MET A 184 -2.97 12.33 14.52
N ARG A 185 -3.97 13.06 14.05
CA ARG A 185 -5.32 13.05 14.63
C ARG A 185 -6.14 11.94 13.99
N LEU A 186 -6.62 11.03 14.82
CA LEU A 186 -7.47 9.93 14.39
C LEU A 186 -8.95 10.31 14.44
N VAL A 187 -9.77 9.72 13.57
CA VAL A 187 -11.25 9.85 13.58
C VAL A 187 -11.85 9.48 14.94
N ARG A 188 -11.11 8.70 15.76
CA ARG A 188 -11.49 8.26 17.10
C ARG A 188 -10.28 7.85 17.92
N ALA A 189 -10.46 7.79 19.23
CA ALA A 189 -9.42 7.39 20.17
C ALA A 189 -8.81 6.02 19.80
N PRO A 190 -7.47 5.92 19.73
CA PRO A 190 -6.79 4.68 19.40
C PRO A 190 -6.96 3.65 20.51
N SER A 191 -7.12 2.38 20.13
CA SER A 191 -6.75 1.28 21.03
C SER A 191 -5.24 1.03 20.88
N ALA A 192 -4.55 0.69 21.97
CA ALA A 192 -3.12 0.36 21.94
C ALA A 192 -2.78 -0.79 20.95
N LYS A 193 -3.77 -1.58 20.53
CA LYS A 193 -3.61 -2.68 19.57
C LYS A 193 -3.41 -2.22 18.13
N PHE A 194 -3.72 -0.96 17.81
CA PHE A 194 -3.63 -0.44 16.44
C PHE A 194 -2.36 0.35 16.15
N VAL A 195 -1.75 0.94 17.17
CA VAL A 195 -0.55 1.78 17.02
C VAL A 195 0.68 0.89 17.06
N THR A 196 1.10 0.40 15.90
CA THR A 196 2.26 -0.48 15.76
C THR A 196 3.46 0.24 15.16
N SER A 197 3.96 1.25 15.87
CA SER A 197 5.17 1.98 15.49
C SER A 197 6.44 1.43 16.14
N ASP A 198 7.61 1.70 15.55
CA ASP A 198 8.92 1.32 16.10
C ASP A 198 9.33 2.10 17.37
N ARG A 199 8.56 3.14 17.71
CA ARG A 199 8.67 3.94 18.93
C ARG A 199 7.29 4.25 19.50
N PRO A 200 7.12 4.34 20.82
CA PRO A 200 5.82 4.63 21.42
C PRO A 200 5.35 6.05 21.09
N ALA A 201 4.07 6.20 20.75
CA ALA A 201 3.43 7.50 20.63
C ALA A 201 3.05 8.05 22.00
N ARG A 202 3.13 9.37 22.18
CA ARG A 202 2.39 10.04 23.26
C ARG A 202 0.94 10.20 22.79
N ILE A 203 0.00 9.59 23.51
CA ILE A 203 -1.42 9.59 23.16
C ILE A 203 -2.15 10.65 23.99
N VAL A 204 -2.82 11.60 23.34
CA VAL A 204 -3.66 12.62 23.99
C VAL A 204 -5.02 12.65 23.30
N GLY A 205 -6.04 12.03 23.90
CA GLY A 205 -7.35 11.88 23.26
C GLY A 205 -7.25 11.06 21.97
N ASN A 206 -7.52 11.70 20.84
CA ASN A 206 -7.43 11.08 19.50
C ASN A 206 -6.08 11.31 18.82
N ASP A 207 -5.16 12.03 19.44
CA ASP A 207 -3.90 12.44 18.82
C ASP A 207 -2.79 11.45 19.18
N LEU A 208 -2.08 10.97 18.16
CA LEU A 208 -0.79 10.30 18.28
C LEU A 208 0.31 11.33 18.03
N ILE A 209 1.16 11.53 19.03
CA ILE A 209 2.22 12.54 18.97
C ILE A 209 3.59 11.86 19.01
N TYR A 210 4.43 12.20 18.04
CA TYR A 210 5.82 11.77 17.95
C TYR A 210 6.73 12.99 17.82
N ASP A 211 7.79 13.04 18.62
CA ASP A 211 8.85 14.03 18.48
C ASP A 211 10.06 13.32 17.87
N LEU A 212 10.53 13.78 16.72
CA LEU A 212 11.65 13.21 15.98
C LEU A 212 12.80 14.21 15.88
N ALA A 213 14.03 13.74 16.09
CA ALA A 213 15.22 14.53 15.78
C ALA A 213 15.53 14.53 14.28
N ALA A 214 16.39 15.45 13.83
CA ALA A 214 16.84 15.49 12.44
C ALA A 214 17.50 14.16 12.01
N GLY A 215 17.07 13.63 10.87
CA GLY A 215 17.57 12.36 10.33
C GLY A 215 16.89 11.11 10.92
N GLU A 216 16.00 11.25 11.89
CA GLU A 216 15.28 10.10 12.44
C GLU A 216 14.15 9.63 11.51
N THR A 217 13.93 8.31 11.52
CA THR A 217 12.83 7.65 10.81
C THR A 217 11.83 7.07 11.81
N LEU A 218 10.54 7.39 11.65
CA LEU A 218 9.42 6.74 12.30
C LEU A 218 8.88 5.63 11.40
N ARG A 219 8.72 4.42 11.91
CA ARG A 219 8.17 3.28 11.14
C ARG A 219 6.86 2.81 11.73
N PHE A 220 5.83 2.69 10.89
CA PHE A 220 4.59 1.99 11.20
C PHE A 220 4.59 0.61 10.56
N VAL A 221 4.31 -0.43 11.34
CA VAL A 221 4.23 -1.83 10.91
C VAL A 221 2.77 -2.27 10.93
N ASP A 222 2.04 -1.86 9.91
CA ASP A 222 0.57 -1.97 9.84
C ASP A 222 0.08 -3.43 9.88
N GLY A 223 0.80 -4.36 9.26
CA GLY A 223 0.44 -5.77 9.22
C GLY A 223 0.47 -6.50 10.57
N LYS A 224 0.98 -5.84 11.62
CA LYS A 224 0.97 -6.37 13.01
C LYS A 224 -0.15 -5.80 13.87
N ALA A 225 -0.94 -4.86 13.35
CA ALA A 225 -2.03 -4.28 14.11
C ALA A 225 -3.12 -5.32 14.41
N GLY A 226 -3.65 -5.28 15.63
CA GLY A 226 -4.71 -6.19 16.06
C GLY A 226 -6.07 -5.87 15.47
N TYR A 227 -7.05 -6.73 15.76
CA TYR A 227 -8.47 -6.52 15.44
C TYR A 227 -9.23 -6.10 16.70
N ASP A 228 -10.04 -5.05 16.61
CA ASP A 228 -11.00 -4.70 17.66
C ASP A 228 -12.32 -5.42 17.38
N TRP A 229 -12.52 -6.53 18.09
CA TRP A 229 -13.70 -7.37 17.97
C TRP A 229 -15.00 -6.68 18.40
N LEU A 230 -14.94 -5.68 19.28
CA LEU A 230 -16.14 -4.97 19.72
C LEU A 230 -16.64 -4.01 18.64
N ARG A 231 -15.70 -3.42 17.89
CA ARG A 231 -16.01 -2.44 16.84
C ARG A 231 -16.02 -3.04 15.43
N GLY A 232 -15.53 -4.26 15.28
CA GLY A 232 -15.42 -4.94 13.99
C GLY A 232 -14.39 -4.31 13.06
N VAL A 233 -13.34 -3.64 13.58
CA VAL A 233 -12.36 -2.89 12.77
C VAL A 233 -10.93 -3.32 13.05
N SER A 234 -10.10 -3.33 12.00
CA SER A 234 -8.65 -3.59 12.05
C SER A 234 -7.80 -2.33 11.84
N TYR A 235 -8.43 -1.20 11.55
CA TYR A 235 -7.77 0.08 11.28
C TYR A 235 -8.59 1.27 11.77
N ILE A 236 -7.94 2.43 11.87
CA ILE A 236 -8.54 3.71 12.25
C ILE A 236 -8.13 4.76 11.21
N GLY A 237 -9.09 5.54 10.70
CA GLY A 237 -8.83 6.67 9.82
C GLY A 237 -8.04 7.77 10.52
N VAL A 238 -7.18 8.43 9.76
CA VAL A 238 -6.46 9.64 10.17
C VAL A 238 -7.18 10.81 9.48
N ASP A 239 -7.66 11.75 10.28
CA ASP A 239 -8.31 12.98 9.83
C ASP A 239 -7.27 14.00 9.37
N MET A 240 -6.18 14.09 10.14
CA MET A 240 -5.19 15.13 9.95
C MET A 240 -3.80 14.64 10.34
N ILE A 241 -2.79 15.07 9.59
CA ILE A 241 -1.39 14.96 9.98
C ILE A 241 -0.78 16.36 10.00
N GLU A 242 -0.21 16.75 11.13
CA GLU A 242 0.57 17.98 11.26
C GLU A 242 2.04 17.67 11.50
N PHE A 243 2.90 18.37 10.79
CA PHE A 243 4.34 18.38 10.98
C PHE A 243 4.73 19.77 11.46
N LEU A 244 5.18 19.87 12.71
CA LEU A 244 5.53 21.12 13.36
C LEU A 244 7.05 21.15 13.57
N PRO A 245 7.75 22.22 13.17
CA PRO A 245 9.15 22.42 13.57
C PRO A 245 9.30 22.39 15.10
N LEU A 246 10.34 21.73 15.61
CA LEU A 246 10.72 21.73 17.03
C LEU A 246 11.86 22.72 17.32
#